data_AF-A0A931CXC9-F1
#
_entry.id   AF-A0A931CXC9-F1
#
_cell.length_a   1.000
_cell.length_b   1.000
_cell.length_c   1.000
_cell.angle_alpha   90.00
_cell.angle_beta   90.00
_cell.angle_gamma   90.00
#
_symmetry.space_group_name_H-M   'P 1'
#
loop_
_entity.id
_entity.type
_entity.pdbx_description
1 polymer ?
#
loop_
_entity_poly.entity_id
_entity_poly.type
_entity_poly.pdbx_seq_one_letter_code
_entity_poly.pdbx_strand_id
1 'polypeptide(L)' 'VTGDITQIDVPGGKKSGLVEVRKILSHIKGIEFIHFSRDDVVRHQLVSDIIDAYEKNKD' A
#
# COMPACT_ATOMS: atom_id res chain seq x y z
N VAL A 1 -5.90 -11.64 -1.53
CA VAL A 1 -4.44 -11.40 -1.61
C VAL A 1 -4.17 -10.08 -0.94
N THR A 2 -3.15 -9.99 -0.09
CA THR A 2 -2.75 -8.76 0.61
C THR A 2 -1.36 -8.33 0.13
N GLY A 3 -1.08 -7.03 0.14
CA GLY A 3 0.24 -6.51 -0.19
C GLY A 3 0.29 -5.00 -0.09
N ASP A 4 1.50 -4.45 0.01
CA ASP A 4 1.76 -3.02 0.06
C ASP A 4 2.31 -2.56 -1.29
N ILE A 5 1.57 -1.70 -1.98
CA ILE A 5 1.96 -1.18 -3.30
C ILE A 5 3.17 -0.25 -3.24
N THR A 6 3.54 0.25 -2.06
CA THR A 6 4.72 1.13 -1.87
C THR A 6 6.01 0.32 -1.75
N GLN A 7 5.92 -0.98 -1.45
CA GLN A 7 7.06 -1.88 -1.27
C GLN A 7 7.34 -2.66 -2.57
N ILE A 8 7.98 -1.99 -3.54
CA ILE A 8 8.32 -2.57 -4.84
C ILE A 8 9.79 -2.96 -4.86
N ASP A 9 10.08 -4.18 -4.41
CA ASP A 9 11.45 -4.73 -4.35
C ASP A 9 11.70 -5.77 -5.46
N VAL A 10 11.42 -5.41 -6.72
CA VAL A 10 11.59 -6.31 -7.88
C VAL A 10 12.90 -6.04 -8.64
N PRO A 11 13.72 -7.07 -8.92
CA PRO A 11 14.96 -6.92 -9.68
C PRO A 11 14.73 -6.40 -11.09
N GLY A 12 15.62 -5.50 -11.55
CA GLY A 12 15.71 -5.10 -12.96
C GLY A 12 14.58 -4.17 -13.45
N GLY A 13 13.97 -3.38 -12.57
CA GLY A 13 12.95 -2.39 -12.96
C GLY A 13 11.66 -3.01 -13.48
N LYS A 14 11.43 -4.29 -13.17
CA LYS A 14 10.19 -4.97 -13.52
C LYS A 14 9.00 -4.28 -12.84
N LYS A 15 7.86 -4.26 -13.53
CA LYS A 15 6.63 -3.71 -12.96
C LYS A 15 6.18 -4.57 -11.77
N SER A 16 5.63 -3.91 -10.75
CA SER A 16 5.03 -4.61 -9.61
C SER A 16 3.86 -5.46 -10.06
N GLY A 17 3.87 -6.74 -9.67
CA GLY A 17 2.77 -7.66 -9.94
C GLY A 17 1.46 -7.18 -9.31
N LEU A 18 1.49 -6.58 -8.11
CA LEU A 18 0.30 -6.03 -7.45
C LEU A 18 -0.31 -4.87 -8.25
N VAL A 19 0.53 -4.02 -8.84
CA VAL A 19 0.08 -2.91 -9.69
C VAL A 19 -0.49 -3.42 -11.01
N GLU A 20 0.13 -4.46 -11.59
CA GLU A 20 -0.30 -5.06 -12.85
C GLU A 20 -1.62 -5.82 -12.69
N VAL A 21 -1.76 -6.62 -11.63
CA VAL A 21 -2.95 -7.43 -11.37
C VAL A 21 -4.20 -6.57 -11.23
N ARG A 22 -4.08 -5.36 -10.68
CA ARG A 22 -5.19 -4.41 -10.58
C ARG A 22 -5.74 -4.02 -11.95
N LYS A 23 -4.87 -3.87 -12.95
CA LYS A 23 -5.28 -3.54 -14.32
C LYS A 23 -5.87 -4.76 -15.04
N ILE A 24 -5.30 -5.93 -14.83
CA ILE A 24 -5.70 -7.16 -15.51
C ILE A 24 -7.03 -7.69 -14.95
N LEU A 25 -7.24 -7.65 -13.63
CA LEU A 25 -8.39 -8.31 -13.00
C LEU A 25 -9.55 -7.37 -12.65
N SER A 26 -9.45 -6.06 -12.88
CA SER A 26 -10.48 -5.07 -12.50
C SER A 26 -11.86 -5.31 -13.10
N HIS A 27 -11.95 -6.06 -14.20
CA HIS A 27 -13.19 -6.34 -14.92
C HIS A 27 -13.76 -7.74 -14.63
N ILE A 28 -13.07 -8.55 -13.82
CA ILE A 28 -13.51 -9.91 -13.51
C ILE A 28 -14.59 -9.87 -12.43
N LYS A 29 -15.78 -10.36 -12.77
CA LYS A 29 -16.89 -10.48 -11.81
C LYS A 29 -16.49 -11.43 -10.67
N GLY A 30 -16.70 -10.98 -9.44
CA GLY A 30 -16.36 -11.74 -8.23
C GLY A 30 -14.98 -11.43 -7.65
N ILE A 31 -14.23 -10.50 -8.26
CA ILE A 31 -12.99 -9.97 -7.70
C ILE A 31 -13.22 -8.52 -7.26
N GLU A 32 -12.78 -8.19 -6.05
CA GLU A 32 -12.86 -6.85 -5.47
C GLU A 32 -11.48 -6.40 -5.00
N PHE A 33 -11.20 -5.10 -5.14
CA PHE A 33 -9.94 -4.48 -4.74
C PHE A 33 -10.17 -3.53 -3.57
N ILE A 34 -9.86 -4.00 -2.37
CA ILE A 34 -9.94 -3.21 -1.14
C ILE A 34 -8.60 -2.51 -0.90
N HIS A 35 -8.65 -1.20 -0.66
CA HIS A 35 -7.48 -0.40 -0.31
C HIS A 35 -7.66 0.17 1.09
N PHE A 36 -6.64 0.03 1.92
CA PHE A 36 -6.62 0.62 3.25
C PHE A 36 -5.86 1.94 3.22
N SER A 37 -6.36 2.88 4.02
CA SER A 37 -5.78 4.17 4.29
C SER A 37 -5.01 4.15 5.61
N ARG A 38 -4.39 5.28 5.98
CA ARG A 38 -3.74 5.44 7.28
C ARG A 38 -4.72 5.22 8.44
N ASP A 39 -5.96 5.64 8.25
CA ASP A 39 -7.03 5.63 9.26
C ASP A 39 -7.53 4.21 9.56
N ASP A 40 -7.36 3.28 8.62
CA ASP A 40 -7.76 1.87 8.79
C ASP A 40 -6.75 1.06 9.62
N VAL A 41 -5.62 1.67 10.01
CA VAL A 41 -4.52 0.97 10.69
C VAL A 41 -4.43 1.38 12.15
N VAL A 42 -4.82 0.46 13.02
CA VAL A 42 -4.66 0.59 14.48
C VAL A 42 -3.19 0.41 14.85
N ARG A 43 -2.60 1.44 15.46
CA ARG A 43 -1.22 1.44 15.96
C ARG A 43 -1.21 1.86 17.42
N HIS A 44 -0.13 1.50 18.11
CA HIS A 44 0.15 2.06 19.42
C HIS A 44 0.37 3.58 19.32
N GLN A 45 -0.17 4.37 20.26
CA GLN A 45 -0.13 5.84 20.21
C GLN A 45 1.28 6.39 19.94
N LEU A 46 2.28 5.91 20.69
CA LEU A 46 3.67 6.32 20.51
C LEU A 46 4.20 6.09 19.08
N VAL A 47 3.81 4.99 18.43
CA VAL A 47 4.25 4.71 17.06
C VAL A 47 3.61 5.69 16.08
N SER A 48 2.32 6.00 16.25
CA SER A 48 1.64 7.02 15.46
C SER A 48 2.32 8.39 15.60
N ASP A 49 2.62 8.80 16.84
CA ASP A 49 3.28 10.09 17.12
C ASP A 49 4.66 10.19 16.45
N ILE A 50 5.44 9.08 16.48
CA ILE A 50 6.73 9.01 15.80
C ILE A 50 6.55 9.18 14.28
N ILE A 51 5.61 8.46 13.67
CA ILE A 51 5.38 8.56 12.22
C ILE A 51 4.94 9.98 11.84
N ASP A 52 4.01 10.58 12.59
CA ASP A 52 3.53 11.96 12.37
C ASP A 52 4.68 12.98 12.44
N ALA A 53 5.61 12.80 13.39
CA ALA A 53 6.78 13.66 13.52
C ALA A 53 7.70 13.59 12.29
N TYR A 54 7.91 12.39 11.73
CA TYR A 54 8.70 12.23 10.50
C TYR A 54 7.99 12.78 9.26
N GLU A 55 6.67 12.65 9.18
CA GLU A 55 5.89 13.18 8.05
C GLU A 55 5.90 14.71 8.00
N LYS A 56 5.79 15.37 9.15
CA LYS A 56 5.87 16.85 9.24
C LYS A 56 7.25 17.42 8.88
N ASN A 57 8.29 16.59 8.86
CA ASN A 57 9.67 16.99 8.52
C ASN A 57 10.10 16.58 7.10
N LYS A 58 9.19 16.01 6.29
CA LYS A 58 9.42 15.82 4.86
C LYS A 58 8.85 17.03 4.10
N ASP A 59 9.74 17.84 3.53
CA ASP A 59 9.42 18.86 2.53
C ASP A 59 8.76 18.26 1.27
#